data_AF-A0A8H7FEE6-F1
#
_entry.id   AF-A0A8H7FEE6-F1
#
_cell.length_a   1.000
_cell.length_b   1.000
_cell.length_c   1.000
_cell.angle_alpha   90.00
_cell.angle_beta   90.00
_cell.angle_gamma   90.00
#
_symmetry.space_group_name_H-M   'P 1'
#
loop_
_entity.id
_entity.type
_entity.pdbx_description
1 polymer ?
#
loop_
_entity_poly.entity_id
_entity_poly.type
_entity_poly.pdbx_seq_one_letter_code
_entity_poly.pdbx_strand_id
1 'polypeptide(L)'
;MFTTDDSSNDSVLDAASNVSSSVPPSPTKSARRPPAPRRIDSVGISPKDLVGKVLKRVRRSPAHPTVTLDCADGTSYQLKIDGYNPLFPGVPKSLEMDPTLDPIFNPPNGQLFVELTIEDCASITLMDKAHDARVELQGTRNEHWDQHHIGVAFKFAEDAAGDRGRKSWH
;
A
#
# COMPACT_ATOMS: atom_id res chain seq x y z
N MET A 1 43.12 70.91 56.19
CA MET A 1 42.00 71.34 55.31
C MET A 1 41.08 70.14 55.11
N PHE A 2 39.77 70.38 54.98
CA PHE A 2 38.73 69.37 54.73
C PHE A 2 38.97 68.68 53.36
N THR A 3 38.49 67.46 53.08
CA THR A 3 37.07 67.02 53.05
C THR A 3 36.84 65.53 53.34
N THR A 4 35.60 65.21 53.75
CA THR A 4 34.98 63.87 53.77
C THR A 4 33.99 63.70 52.61
N ASP A 5 33.41 62.49 52.53
CA ASP A 5 32.16 62.13 51.82
C ASP A 5 32.30 61.84 50.29
N ASP A 6 31.69 60.81 49.68
CA ASP A 6 30.94 59.63 50.16
C ASP A 6 30.78 58.55 49.04
N SER A 7 30.17 57.39 49.37
CA SER A 7 29.33 56.50 48.54
C SER A 7 29.92 55.24 47.86
N SER A 8 29.46 54.11 48.39
CA SER A 8 29.58 52.71 47.94
C SER A 8 29.02 52.44 46.53
N ASN A 9 29.49 51.36 45.90
CA ASN A 9 28.55 50.38 45.32
C ASN A 9 29.15 48.97 45.23
N ASP A 10 28.29 47.96 45.29
CA ASP A 10 28.63 46.55 45.52
C ASP A 10 28.50 45.67 44.25
N SER A 11 29.08 44.47 44.29
CA SER A 11 28.74 43.27 43.51
C SER A 11 28.77 43.28 41.96
N VAL A 12 29.66 42.47 41.37
CA VAL A 12 29.28 41.46 40.34
C VAL A 12 30.27 40.29 40.21
N LEU A 13 29.90 39.16 40.84
CA LEU A 13 29.91 37.77 40.34
C LEU A 13 31.08 37.22 39.49
N ASP A 14 31.82 36.28 40.08
CA ASP A 14 32.56 35.23 39.39
C ASP A 14 31.64 34.30 38.57
N ALA A 15 32.01 34.02 37.32
CA ALA A 15 31.34 33.03 36.47
C ALA A 15 32.28 31.83 36.21
N ALA A 16 32.19 30.81 37.08
CA ALA A 16 32.98 29.58 36.94
C ALA A 16 32.55 28.75 35.72
N SER A 17 33.50 28.42 34.85
CA SER A 17 33.29 27.70 33.59
C SER A 17 33.07 26.19 33.80
N ASN A 18 31.86 25.77 34.19
CA ASN A 18 31.50 24.35 34.23
C ASN A 18 31.29 23.77 32.81
N VAL A 19 32.37 23.21 32.24
CA VAL A 19 32.29 22.40 31.01
C VAL A 19 31.64 21.05 31.33
N SER A 20 30.33 20.96 31.16
CA SER A 20 29.56 19.72 31.31
C SER A 20 29.70 18.85 30.05
N SER A 21 30.47 17.78 30.12
CA SER A 21 30.66 16.81 29.04
C SER A 21 29.47 15.84 28.95
N SER A 22 28.36 16.29 28.35
CA SER A 22 27.22 15.42 28.06
C SER A 22 27.53 14.46 26.91
N VAL A 23 27.64 13.17 27.24
CA VAL A 23 27.69 12.10 26.22
C VAL A 23 26.37 12.11 25.44
N PRO A 24 26.37 12.14 24.10
CA PRO A 24 25.14 12.13 23.33
C PRO A 24 24.38 10.82 23.57
N PRO A 25 23.04 10.86 23.78
CA PRO A 25 22.26 9.65 23.95
C PRO A 25 22.36 8.80 22.69
N SER A 26 22.76 7.54 22.85
CA SER A 26 22.75 6.57 21.76
C SER A 26 21.35 6.48 21.17
N PRO A 27 21.18 6.33 19.85
CA PRO A 27 19.87 6.22 19.23
C PRO A 27 19.20 4.94 19.73
N THR A 28 18.32 5.08 20.73
CA THR A 28 17.47 4.01 21.23
C THR A 28 16.74 3.43 20.03
N LYS A 29 17.06 2.18 19.66
CA LYS A 29 16.43 1.50 18.53
C LYS A 29 14.93 1.47 18.80
N SER A 30 14.19 2.39 18.17
CA SER A 30 12.74 2.42 18.23
C SER A 30 12.28 1.08 17.67
N ALA A 31 11.79 0.22 18.57
CA ALA A 31 11.29 -1.09 18.20
C ALA A 31 10.07 -0.85 17.33
N ARG A 32 10.29 -0.88 16.01
CA ARG A 32 9.29 -0.54 15.00
C ARG A 32 8.18 -1.56 15.12
N ARG A 33 7.13 -1.20 15.84
CA ARG A 33 5.97 -2.07 16.10
C ARG A 33 5.54 -2.68 14.76
N PRO A 34 5.46 -4.01 14.63
CA PRO A 34 5.04 -4.62 13.38
C PRO A 34 3.67 -4.04 12.98
N PRO A 35 3.44 -3.77 11.69
CA PRO A 35 2.17 -3.23 11.24
C PRO A 35 1.05 -4.17 11.68
N ALA A 36 -0.05 -3.59 12.18
CA ALA A 36 -1.19 -4.40 12.61
C ALA A 36 -1.69 -5.25 11.44
N PRO A 37 -2.06 -6.53 11.66
CA PRO A 37 -2.64 -7.37 10.62
C PRO A 37 -3.84 -6.65 9.99
N ARG A 38 -3.85 -6.52 8.66
CA ARG A 38 -5.01 -5.98 7.96
C ARG A 38 -6.18 -6.90 8.22
N ARG A 39 -7.36 -6.33 8.51
CA ARG A 39 -8.58 -7.12 8.66
C ARG A 39 -8.89 -7.75 7.30
N ILE A 40 -9.03 -9.08 7.29
CA ILE A 40 -9.33 -9.86 6.10
C ILE A 40 -10.83 -9.76 5.74
N ASP A 41 -11.64 -9.22 6.65
CA ASP A 41 -13.05 -8.87 6.44
C ASP A 41 -13.18 -7.93 5.24
N SER A 42 -13.60 -8.47 4.10
CA SER A 42 -13.65 -7.75 2.83
C SER A 42 -14.67 -6.62 2.87
N VAL A 43 -14.20 -5.38 2.98
CA VAL A 43 -15.04 -4.18 2.85
C VAL A 43 -15.44 -4.02 1.37
N GLY A 44 -16.58 -4.58 1.00
CA GLY A 44 -17.10 -4.56 -0.37
C GLY A 44 -18.25 -5.53 -0.61
N ILE A 45 -18.54 -5.76 -1.89
CA ILE A 45 -19.46 -6.81 -2.36
C ILE A 45 -18.77 -8.18 -2.37
N SER A 46 -19.54 -9.26 -2.49
CA SER A 46 -18.94 -10.58 -2.70
C SER A 46 -18.43 -10.70 -4.14
N PRO A 47 -17.25 -11.30 -4.39
CA PRO A 47 -16.82 -11.66 -5.74
C PRO A 47 -17.87 -12.50 -6.50
N LYS A 48 -18.62 -13.33 -5.76
CA LYS A 48 -19.72 -14.14 -6.27
C LYS A 48 -20.85 -13.32 -6.92
N ASP A 49 -21.03 -12.06 -6.51
CA ASP A 49 -22.05 -11.17 -7.08
C ASP A 49 -21.71 -10.69 -8.51
N LEU A 50 -20.47 -10.89 -8.94
CA LEU A 50 -20.02 -10.63 -10.31
C LEU A 50 -20.14 -11.84 -11.24
N VAL A 51 -20.38 -13.05 -10.71
CA VAL A 51 -20.49 -14.27 -11.52
C VAL A 51 -21.77 -14.22 -12.38
N GLY A 52 -21.63 -14.60 -13.65
CA GLY A 52 -22.69 -14.49 -14.66
C GLY A 52 -22.90 -13.08 -15.22
N LYS A 53 -22.16 -12.05 -14.76
CA LYS A 53 -22.21 -10.72 -15.36
C LYS A 53 -21.45 -10.69 -16.68
N VAL A 54 -22.01 -10.02 -17.67
CA VAL A 54 -21.33 -9.72 -18.94
C VAL A 54 -20.75 -8.30 -18.86
N LEU A 55 -19.43 -8.19 -18.85
CA LEU A 55 -18.73 -6.91 -18.96
C LEU A 55 -18.91 -6.33 -20.35
N LYS A 56 -19.28 -5.04 -20.42
CA LYS A 56 -19.41 -4.27 -21.67
C LYS A 56 -18.36 -3.18 -21.80
N ARG A 57 -17.84 -2.66 -20.68
CA ARG A 57 -16.77 -1.65 -20.68
C ARG A 57 -15.92 -1.74 -19.41
N VAL A 58 -14.62 -1.66 -19.58
CA VAL A 58 -13.61 -1.55 -18.51
C VAL A 58 -13.01 -0.15 -18.57
N ARG A 59 -12.84 0.52 -17.42
CA ARG A 59 -12.30 1.89 -17.33
C ARG A 59 -11.26 1.99 -16.21
N ARG A 60 -10.04 2.38 -16.56
CA ARG A 60 -8.95 2.72 -15.61
C ARG A 60 -9.07 4.19 -15.25
N SER A 61 -9.02 4.54 -13.95
CA SER A 61 -8.93 5.95 -13.56
C SER A 61 -7.50 6.48 -13.78
N PRO A 62 -7.32 7.68 -14.36
CA PRO A 62 -6.00 8.28 -14.53
C PRO A 62 -5.47 8.94 -13.24
N ALA A 63 -6.34 9.26 -12.29
CA ALA A 63 -5.99 9.98 -11.05
C ALA A 63 -5.94 9.06 -9.82
N HIS A 64 -6.57 7.89 -9.88
CA HIS A 64 -6.72 6.97 -8.75
C HIS A 64 -6.41 5.53 -9.19
N PRO A 65 -5.84 4.69 -8.31
CA PRO A 65 -5.60 3.28 -8.60
C PRO A 65 -6.89 2.48 -8.46
N THR A 66 -7.79 2.70 -9.41
CA THR A 66 -9.11 2.07 -9.45
C THR A 66 -9.46 1.67 -10.88
N VAL A 67 -10.18 0.56 -10.99
CA VAL A 67 -10.73 0.04 -12.25
C VAL A 67 -12.24 -0.05 -12.07
N THR A 68 -13.00 0.44 -13.05
CA THR A 68 -14.46 0.34 -13.10
C THR A 68 -14.87 -0.66 -14.16
N LEU A 69 -15.80 -1.55 -13.79
CA LEU A 69 -16.38 -2.60 -14.61
C LEU A 69 -17.85 -2.25 -14.85
N ASP A 70 -18.21 -1.90 -16.08
CA ASP A 70 -19.60 -1.61 -16.46
C ASP A 70 -20.20 -2.84 -17.16
N CYS A 71 -21.33 -3.33 -16.64
CA CYS A 71 -21.96 -4.59 -17.06
C CYS A 71 -23.16 -4.36 -17.99
N ALA A 72 -23.54 -5.39 -18.75
CA ALA A 72 -24.65 -5.34 -19.72
C ALA A 72 -26.03 -5.11 -19.10
N ASP A 73 -26.21 -5.45 -17.82
CA ASP A 73 -27.43 -5.21 -17.04
C ASP A 73 -27.52 -3.77 -16.48
N GLY A 74 -26.56 -2.90 -16.82
CA GLY A 74 -26.45 -1.53 -16.33
C GLY A 74 -25.80 -1.41 -14.96
N THR A 75 -25.41 -2.50 -14.30
CA THR A 75 -24.64 -2.44 -13.05
C THR A 75 -23.21 -1.98 -13.30
N SER A 76 -22.61 -1.30 -12.32
CA SER A 76 -21.21 -0.84 -12.38
C SER A 76 -20.51 -1.14 -11.07
N TYR A 77 -19.36 -1.80 -11.17
CA TYR A 77 -18.53 -2.20 -10.03
C TYR A 77 -17.19 -1.48 -10.08
N GLN A 78 -16.59 -1.18 -8.93
CA GLN A 78 -15.29 -0.50 -8.88
C GLN A 78 -14.30 -1.26 -8.00
N LEU A 79 -13.26 -1.79 -8.63
CA LEU A 79 -12.10 -2.36 -7.96
C LEU A 79 -11.24 -1.22 -7.40
N LYS A 80 -10.92 -1.29 -6.10
CA LYS A 80 -10.15 -0.29 -5.36
C LYS A 80 -9.10 -0.99 -4.51
N ILE A 81 -7.96 -0.33 -4.31
CA ILE A 81 -6.96 -0.83 -3.38
C ILE A 81 -7.41 -0.59 -1.94
N ASP A 82 -7.28 -1.61 -1.10
CA ASP A 82 -7.58 -1.53 0.32
C ASP A 82 -6.76 -0.41 1.03
N GLY A 83 -7.48 0.37 1.83
CA GLY A 83 -6.99 1.56 2.51
C GLY A 83 -6.46 2.65 1.57
N TYR A 84 -6.89 2.71 0.30
CA TYR A 84 -6.64 3.90 -0.53
C TYR A 84 -7.64 5.00 -0.16
N ASN A 85 -7.13 6.16 0.26
CA ASN A 85 -7.93 7.35 0.52
C ASN A 85 -7.31 8.53 -0.26
N PRO A 86 -8.04 9.17 -1.20
CA PRO A 86 -7.49 10.27 -2.00
C PRO A 86 -7.18 11.53 -1.17
N LEU A 87 -7.76 11.68 0.04
CA LEU A 87 -7.43 12.78 0.97
C LEU A 87 -6.11 12.55 1.72
N PHE A 88 -5.65 11.30 1.80
CA PHE A 88 -4.39 10.90 2.43
C PHE A 88 -3.57 10.08 1.44
N PRO A 89 -3.02 10.70 0.38
CA PRO A 89 -2.13 10.03 -0.56
C PRO A 89 -0.82 9.69 0.14
N GLY A 90 -0.79 8.51 0.79
CA GLY A 90 0.42 7.90 1.32
C GLY A 90 1.33 7.39 0.19
N VAL A 91 2.08 6.33 0.46
CA VAL A 91 2.90 5.64 -0.57
C VAL A 91 2.05 5.41 -1.83
N PRO A 92 2.53 5.79 -3.03
CA PRO A 92 1.82 5.55 -4.28
C PRO A 92 1.43 4.08 -4.41
N LYS A 93 0.13 3.79 -4.30
CA LYS A 93 -0.41 2.45 -4.49
C LYS A 93 -0.82 2.31 -5.97
N SER A 94 -0.11 1.51 -6.74
CA SER A 94 -0.60 1.04 -8.05
C SER A 94 -1.49 -0.20 -7.85
N LEU A 95 -2.49 -0.39 -8.72
CA LEU A 95 -3.14 -1.70 -8.81
C LEU A 95 -2.16 -2.64 -9.48
N GLU A 96 -1.53 -3.48 -8.67
CA GLU A 96 -0.77 -4.65 -9.10
C GLU A 96 -1.71 -5.63 -9.80
N MET A 97 -1.25 -6.21 -10.91
CA MET A 97 -2.06 -7.03 -11.79
C MET A 97 -1.15 -7.94 -12.61
N ASP A 98 -1.68 -9.09 -13.03
CA ASP A 98 -1.01 -9.98 -13.97
C ASP A 98 -0.81 -9.25 -15.33
N PRO A 99 0.41 -9.24 -15.91
CA PRO A 99 0.68 -8.62 -17.22
C PRO A 99 -0.16 -9.17 -18.37
N THR A 100 -0.67 -10.40 -18.29
CA THR A 100 -1.58 -10.96 -19.31
C THR A 100 -2.93 -10.22 -19.34
N LEU A 101 -3.31 -9.56 -18.25
CA LEU A 101 -4.56 -8.82 -18.10
C LEU A 101 -4.42 -7.31 -18.43
N ASP A 102 -3.19 -6.80 -18.63
CA ASP A 102 -2.93 -5.40 -19.00
C ASP A 102 -3.70 -4.93 -20.24
N PRO A 103 -3.84 -5.71 -21.32
CA PRO A 103 -4.64 -5.32 -22.49
C PRO A 103 -6.11 -5.01 -22.15
N ILE A 104 -6.68 -5.65 -21.12
CA ILE A 104 -8.09 -5.51 -20.72
C ILE A 104 -8.28 -4.34 -19.75
N PHE A 105 -7.43 -4.25 -18.72
CA PHE A 105 -7.64 -3.33 -17.59
C PHE A 105 -6.69 -2.12 -17.56
N ASN A 106 -5.66 -2.08 -18.41
CA ASN A 106 -4.77 -0.95 -18.62
C ASN A 106 -4.70 -0.51 -20.10
N PRO A 107 -5.85 -0.33 -20.80
CA PRO A 107 -5.86 0.07 -22.20
C PRO A 107 -5.30 1.50 -22.38
N PRO A 108 -4.61 1.80 -23.51
CA PRO A 108 -3.91 3.07 -23.70
C PRO A 108 -4.83 4.32 -23.66
N ASN A 109 -6.12 4.14 -23.98
CA ASN A 109 -7.13 5.21 -23.93
C ASN A 109 -7.81 5.33 -22.55
N GLY A 110 -7.34 4.62 -21.52
CA GLY A 110 -7.97 4.56 -20.19
C GLY A 110 -9.32 3.81 -20.14
N GLN A 111 -9.85 3.38 -21.29
CA GLN A 111 -11.06 2.55 -21.38
C GLN A 111 -10.98 1.55 -22.53
N LEU A 112 -11.66 0.43 -22.36
CA LEU A 112 -11.85 -0.62 -23.36
C LEU A 112 -13.31 -1.05 -23.38
N PHE A 113 -13.88 -1.23 -24.57
CA PHE A 113 -15.16 -1.90 -24.75
C PHE A 113 -14.89 -3.39 -25.00
N VAL A 114 -15.61 -4.23 -24.27
CA VAL A 114 -15.44 -5.69 -24.29
C VAL A 114 -16.80 -6.38 -24.32
N GLU A 115 -16.81 -7.68 -24.55
CA GLU A 115 -17.96 -8.54 -24.31
C GLU A 115 -17.41 -9.81 -23.67
N LEU A 116 -17.27 -9.79 -22.35
CA LEU A 116 -16.65 -10.85 -21.56
C LEU A 116 -17.60 -11.28 -20.44
N THR A 117 -17.92 -12.57 -20.40
CA THR A 117 -18.81 -13.18 -19.42
C THR A 117 -17.98 -13.69 -18.25
N ILE A 118 -18.19 -13.13 -17.06
CA ILE A 118 -17.53 -13.59 -15.84
C ILE A 118 -18.09 -14.96 -15.47
N GLU A 119 -17.34 -16.02 -15.75
CA GLU A 119 -17.69 -17.40 -15.43
C GLU A 119 -17.42 -17.72 -13.95
N ASP A 120 -16.34 -17.19 -13.41
CA ASP A 120 -15.99 -17.31 -11.98
C ASP A 120 -15.25 -16.05 -11.50
N CYS A 121 -15.36 -15.75 -10.21
CA CYS A 121 -14.76 -14.58 -9.58
C CYS A 121 -14.51 -14.85 -8.08
N ALA A 122 -13.27 -14.66 -7.64
CA ALA A 122 -12.85 -14.98 -6.27
C ALA A 122 -11.89 -13.93 -5.70
N SER A 123 -11.97 -13.72 -4.38
CA SER A 123 -10.92 -13.01 -3.65
C SER A 123 -9.82 -13.99 -3.28
N ILE A 124 -8.57 -13.64 -3.62
CA ILE A 124 -7.38 -14.40 -3.28
C ILE A 124 -6.55 -13.62 -2.25
N THR A 125 -5.93 -14.33 -1.31
CA THR A 125 -4.94 -13.74 -0.40
C THR A 125 -3.56 -14.26 -0.80
N LEU A 126 -2.68 -13.34 -1.17
CA LEU A 126 -1.27 -13.61 -1.42
C LEU A 126 -0.47 -13.16 -0.18
N MET A 127 0.63 -13.85 0.12
CA MET A 127 1.49 -13.55 1.25
C MET A 127 2.94 -13.53 0.77
N ASP A 128 3.55 -12.35 0.80
CA ASP A 128 5.00 -12.21 0.64
C ASP A 128 5.67 -12.49 2.00
N LYS A 129 6.81 -13.19 1.95
CA LYS A 129 7.62 -13.59 3.10
C LYS A 129 9.09 -13.31 2.83
N ALA A 130 9.61 -12.23 3.41
CA ALA A 130 11.04 -12.00 3.42
C ALA A 130 11.69 -12.68 4.64
N HIS A 131 12.69 -13.52 4.38
CA HIS A 131 13.54 -14.15 5.38
C HIS A 131 14.95 -13.53 5.32
N ASP A 132 15.45 -12.98 6.43
CA ASP A 132 16.84 -12.53 6.53
C ASP A 132 17.76 -13.75 6.77
N ALA A 133 18.52 -14.13 5.74
CA ALA A 133 19.47 -15.24 5.78
C ALA A 133 20.60 -15.05 6.82
N ARG A 134 20.82 -13.84 7.36
CA ARG A 134 21.82 -13.61 8.42
C ARG A 134 21.41 -14.16 9.78
N VAL A 135 20.13 -14.46 9.99
CA VAL A 135 19.59 -14.95 11.27
C VAL A 135 20.09 -16.35 11.61
N GLU A 136 20.50 -17.15 10.63
CA GLU A 136 21.06 -18.50 10.86
C GLU A 136 22.47 -18.50 11.47
N LEU A 137 23.25 -17.42 11.29
CA LEU A 137 24.62 -17.29 11.80
C LEU A 137 24.74 -16.50 13.11
N GLN A 138 23.78 -15.61 13.39
CA GLN A 138 23.70 -14.86 14.64
C GLN A 138 22.27 -14.95 15.18
N GLY A 139 22.04 -15.94 16.05
CA GLY A 139 20.73 -16.18 16.64
C GLY A 139 20.13 -14.95 17.32
N THR A 140 18.80 -14.90 17.35
CA THR A 140 17.96 -13.88 18.02
C THR A 140 17.72 -12.53 17.30
N ARG A 141 17.54 -12.52 15.98
CA ARG A 141 16.84 -11.41 15.30
C ARG A 141 15.84 -11.88 14.25
N ASN A 142 14.73 -12.46 14.69
CA ASN A 142 13.61 -12.86 13.84
C ASN A 142 12.83 -11.63 13.33
N GLU A 143 13.40 -10.84 12.43
CA GLU A 143 12.69 -9.81 11.67
C GLU A 143 11.98 -10.47 10.48
N HIS A 144 10.86 -11.12 10.77
CA HIS A 144 9.95 -11.61 9.75
C HIS A 144 9.13 -10.43 9.18
N TRP A 145 9.16 -10.29 7.86
CA TRP A 145 8.27 -9.37 7.14
C TRP A 145 7.28 -10.20 6.34
N ASP A 146 6.14 -10.47 6.96
CA ASP A 146 4.98 -11.09 6.30
C ASP A 146 4.05 -9.99 5.78
N GLN A 147 3.93 -9.84 4.46
CA GLN A 147 3.02 -8.87 3.84
C GLN A 147 1.85 -9.57 3.17
N HIS A 148 0.63 -9.32 3.67
CA HIS A 148 -0.59 -9.84 3.08
C HIS A 148 -1.13 -8.90 2.00
N HIS A 149 -1.38 -9.44 0.81
CA HIS A 149 -2.04 -8.79 -0.32
C HIS A 149 -3.40 -9.46 -0.55
N ILE A 150 -4.42 -8.67 -0.89
CA ILE A 150 -5.72 -9.19 -1.32
C ILE A 150 -5.87 -8.86 -2.81
N GLY A 151 -6.06 -9.89 -3.62
CA GLY A 151 -6.35 -9.78 -5.05
C GLY A 151 -7.78 -10.21 -5.37
N VAL A 152 -8.24 -9.88 -6.58
CA VAL A 152 -9.46 -10.43 -7.18
C VAL A 152 -9.06 -11.17 -8.44
N ALA A 153 -9.40 -12.44 -8.52
CA ALA A 153 -9.21 -13.28 -9.70
C ALA A 153 -10.51 -13.37 -10.50
N PHE A 154 -10.40 -13.30 -11.82
CA PHE A 154 -11.51 -13.44 -12.76
C PHE A 154 -11.26 -14.63 -13.68
N LYS A 155 -12.33 -15.35 -14.03
CA LYS A 155 -12.36 -16.30 -15.15
C LYS A 155 -13.40 -15.82 -16.15
N PHE A 156 -13.02 -15.69 -17.42
CA PHE A 156 -13.94 -15.33 -18.49
C PHE A 156 -14.30 -16.56 -19.33
N ALA A 157 -15.57 -16.69 -19.72
CA ALA A 157 -16.05 -17.83 -20.51
C ALA A 157 -15.39 -17.85 -21.91
N GLU A 158 -15.03 -16.68 -22.43
CA GLU A 158 -14.44 -16.49 -23.75
C GLU A 158 -12.98 -17.00 -23.81
N ASP A 159 -12.25 -17.07 -22.68
CA ASP A 159 -10.92 -17.68 -22.63
C ASP A 159 -10.99 -19.20 -22.81
N ALA A 160 -12.01 -19.86 -22.26
CA ALA A 160 -12.22 -21.31 -22.42
C ALA A 160 -12.61 -21.70 -23.85
N ALA A 161 -13.20 -20.78 -24.63
CA ALA A 161 -13.52 -20.99 -26.04
C ALA A 161 -12.29 -20.89 -26.97
N GLY A 162 -11.14 -20.42 -26.46
CA GLY A 162 -9.90 -20.22 -27.22
C GLY A 162 -9.14 -21.50 -27.61
N ASP A 163 -9.41 -22.63 -26.96
CA ASP A 163 -8.67 -23.91 -27.10
C ASP A 163 -8.92 -24.67 -28.43
N ARG A 164 -9.43 -23.98 -29.46
CA ARG A 164 -9.48 -24.50 -30.84
C ARG A 164 -8.90 -23.56 -31.90
N GLY A 165 -7.96 -22.68 -31.54
CA GLY A 165 -7.02 -22.18 -32.55
C GLY A 165 -6.29 -20.86 -32.33
N ARG A 166 -6.33 -20.21 -31.15
CA ARG A 166 -5.58 -18.96 -30.94
C ARG A 166 -4.73 -18.95 -29.66
N LYS A 167 -3.49 -19.43 -29.87
CA LYS A 167 -2.23 -19.02 -29.24
C LYS A 167 -2.25 -18.82 -27.72
N SER A 168 -1.68 -19.82 -27.04
CA SER A 168 -0.97 -19.70 -25.76
C SER A 168 -0.46 -18.28 -25.49
N TRP A 169 -0.97 -17.68 -24.41
CA TRP A 169 -0.38 -16.48 -23.82
C TRP A 169 0.96 -16.86 -23.17
N HIS A 170 2.02 -16.13 -23.52
CA HIS A 170 3.39 -16.24 -23.01
C HIS A 170 3.86 -14.86 -22.56
#